data_AF-A0A4U3AFX1-F1
#
_entry.id   AF-A0A4U3AFX1-F1
#
_cell.length_a   1.000
_cell.length_b   1.000
_cell.length_c   1.000
_cell.angle_alpha   90.00
_cell.angle_beta   90.00
_cell.angle_gamma   90.00
#
_symmetry.space_group_name_H-M   'P 1'
#
loop_
_entity.id
_entity.type
_entity.pdbx_description
1 polymer ?
#
loop_
_entity_poly.entity_id
_entity_poly.type
_entity_poly.pdbx_seq_one_letter_code
_entity_poly.pdbx_strand_id
1 'polypeptide(L)'
;MKKKSYKILAVSAFLIMTTTYAVTPVATFAIETEQTNTGDISLSANEEKMKKTVQDAGLFAKAMNEYSYLLINNPDVSFEGISINGYADLPSKIVQDQKNARAHAVTWNTKVKK
;
A
#
# COMPACT_ATOMS: atom_id res chain seq x y z
N MET A 1 35.14 9.37 87.73
CA MET A 1 36.28 9.60 86.81
C MET A 1 36.39 8.38 85.87
N LYS A 2 36.42 8.57 84.53
CA LYS A 2 36.77 7.58 83.46
C LYS A 2 35.81 6.35 83.29
N LYS A 3 35.14 6.16 82.12
CA LYS A 3 35.54 5.37 80.89
C LYS A 3 35.66 3.86 81.17
N LYS A 4 35.22 2.87 80.38
CA LYS A 4 34.72 2.69 78.97
C LYS A 4 33.50 1.70 79.00
N SER A 5 32.83 1.20 77.94
CA SER A 5 32.37 1.66 76.59
C SER A 5 31.71 0.44 75.86
N TYR A 6 31.27 0.60 74.59
CA TYR A 6 30.77 -0.42 73.64
C TYR A 6 29.29 -0.84 73.86
N LYS A 7 28.35 -0.46 72.98
CA LYS A 7 28.15 -0.92 71.59
C LYS A 7 28.13 -2.45 71.46
N ILE A 8 26.94 -3.02 71.31
CA ILE A 8 26.48 -3.93 70.22
C ILE A 8 25.19 -4.63 70.72
N LEU A 9 24.26 -4.92 69.79
CA LEU A 9 22.97 -5.63 69.99
C LEU A 9 21.92 -4.86 70.85
N ALA A 10 20.62 -4.90 70.52
CA ALA A 10 19.98 -5.30 69.26
C ALA A 10 18.59 -4.66 69.13
N VAL A 11 18.20 -4.41 67.88
CA VAL A 11 16.89 -4.73 67.28
C VAL A 11 15.68 -4.81 68.24
N SER A 12 14.72 -3.90 68.00
CA SER A 12 13.25 -4.01 68.14
C SER A 12 12.62 -2.90 68.99
N ALA A 13 11.38 -2.56 68.61
CA ALA A 13 10.47 -1.65 69.32
C ALA A 13 11.03 -0.25 69.68
N PHE A 14 10.91 0.70 68.74
CA PHE A 14 10.04 1.89 68.87
C PHE A 14 10.47 3.02 67.91
N LEU A 15 9.89 3.02 66.70
CA LEU A 15 9.34 4.23 66.08
C LEU A 15 8.44 3.85 64.89
N ILE A 16 7.28 3.28 65.26
CA ILE A 16 6.07 3.38 64.44
C ILE A 16 5.67 4.88 64.44
N MET A 17 5.11 5.38 63.34
CA MET A 17 4.80 6.80 63.07
C MET A 17 6.09 7.61 62.82
N THR A 18 6.46 7.90 61.57
CA THR A 18 5.84 8.99 60.78
C THR A 18 6.06 8.84 59.26
N THR A 19 5.18 9.48 58.48
CA THR A 19 5.32 9.81 57.04
C THR A 19 5.58 8.67 56.03
N THR A 20 4.67 7.70 55.94
CA THR A 20 4.50 6.85 54.73
C THR A 20 3.07 6.79 54.22
N TYR A 21 2.42 7.95 54.07
CA TYR A 21 1.61 8.20 52.86
C TYR A 21 2.51 8.89 51.83
N ALA A 22 3.57 8.18 51.42
CA ALA A 22 4.10 8.38 50.09
C ALA A 22 2.94 8.01 49.15
N VAL A 23 2.37 9.01 48.48
CA VAL A 23 1.37 8.81 47.45
C VAL A 23 1.98 7.78 46.49
N THR A 24 1.37 6.60 46.45
CA THR A 24 1.80 5.56 45.53
C THR A 24 1.76 6.17 44.13
N PRO A 25 2.79 5.99 43.28
CA PRO A 25 2.69 6.31 41.87
C PRO A 25 1.80 5.26 41.16
N VAL A 26 0.52 5.25 41.57
CA VAL A 26 -0.64 4.92 40.73
C VAL A 26 -1.14 6.19 40.04
N ALA A 27 -0.31 7.24 39.97
CA ALA A 27 0.09 7.76 38.67
C ALA A 27 0.94 6.66 37.97
N THR A 28 0.32 5.54 37.59
CA THR A 28 -0.24 5.44 36.25
C THR A 28 0.90 5.60 35.25
N PHE A 29 1.64 4.51 35.08
CA PHE A 29 2.25 4.17 33.79
C PHE A 29 1.16 3.84 32.75
N ALA A 30 0.13 4.68 32.64
CA ALA A 30 -0.38 4.95 31.30
C ALA A 30 0.72 5.78 30.67
N ILE A 31 1.55 5.08 29.90
CA ILE A 31 2.30 5.74 28.86
C ILE A 31 1.21 6.36 27.97
N GLU A 32 1.00 7.66 28.07
CA GLU A 32 0.24 8.45 27.10
C GLU A 32 1.03 8.55 25.78
N THR A 33 1.49 7.40 25.26
CA THR A 33 1.69 7.23 23.82
C THR A 33 0.33 7.47 23.22
N GLU A 34 0.24 8.57 22.49
CA GLU A 34 -1.00 9.17 22.02
C GLU A 34 -1.98 8.09 21.51
N GLN A 35 -3.15 7.96 22.14
CA GLN A 35 -4.31 7.27 21.54
C GLN A 35 -4.93 8.09 20.39
N THR A 36 -4.12 8.94 19.74
CA THR A 36 -4.47 9.55 18.48
C THR A 36 -4.34 8.48 17.40
N ASN A 37 -5.40 8.27 16.63
CA ASN A 37 -5.35 7.43 15.44
C ASN A 37 -4.67 8.21 14.29
N THR A 38 -3.40 8.54 14.49
CA THR A 38 -2.53 9.17 13.49
C THR A 38 -2.29 8.21 12.33
N GLY A 39 -1.99 8.75 11.14
CA GLY A 39 -2.05 8.00 9.88
C GLY A 39 -1.15 6.76 9.78
N ASP A 40 -0.18 6.60 10.68
CA ASP A 40 0.73 5.45 10.77
C ASP A 40 0.13 4.24 11.51
N ILE A 41 -0.95 4.45 12.27
CA ILE A 41 -1.65 3.41 13.08
C ILE A 41 -3.04 3.07 12.50
N SER A 42 -3.49 3.80 11.48
CA SER A 42 -4.83 3.57 10.91
C SER A 42 -4.91 2.27 10.10
N LEU A 43 -5.91 1.44 10.44
CA LEU A 43 -6.25 0.23 9.68
C LEU A 43 -6.99 0.52 8.35
N SER A 44 -7.37 1.77 8.09
CA SER A 44 -8.03 2.16 6.84
C SER A 44 -7.02 2.50 5.76
N ALA A 45 -7.23 1.99 4.53
CA ALA A 45 -6.57 2.55 3.36
C ALA A 45 -6.88 4.05 3.20
N ASN A 46 -5.99 4.80 2.55
CA ASN A 46 -6.25 6.20 2.22
C ASN A 46 -7.42 6.29 1.21
N GLU A 47 -8.60 6.70 1.69
CA GLU A 47 -9.84 6.65 0.93
C GLU A 47 -9.80 7.54 -0.32
N GLU A 48 -9.25 8.75 -0.22
CA GLU A 48 -9.15 9.68 -1.35
C GLU A 48 -8.27 9.12 -2.48
N LYS A 49 -7.09 8.59 -2.13
CA LYS A 49 -6.20 7.92 -3.10
C LYS A 49 -6.86 6.69 -3.69
N MET A 50 -7.51 5.86 -2.88
CA MET A 50 -8.21 4.66 -3.35
C MET A 50 -9.36 5.00 -4.31
N LYS A 51 -10.19 5.99 -3.96
CA LYS A 51 -11.29 6.49 -4.80
C LYS A 51 -10.76 6.99 -6.15
N LYS A 52 -9.67 7.76 -6.15
CA LYS A 52 -9.03 8.21 -7.38
C LYS A 52 -8.49 7.04 -8.21
N THR A 53 -7.78 6.10 -7.58
CA THR A 53 -7.27 4.89 -8.27
C THR A 53 -8.39 4.08 -8.91
N VAL A 54 -9.54 3.89 -8.25
CA VAL A 54 -10.70 3.17 -8.80
C VAL A 54 -11.33 3.94 -9.97
N GLN A 55 -11.43 5.27 -9.89
CA GLN A 55 -11.92 6.11 -11.00
C GLN A 55 -10.99 6.03 -12.22
N ASP A 56 -9.68 6.19 -12.02
CA ASP A 56 -8.68 6.13 -13.07
C ASP A 56 -8.63 4.71 -13.71
N ALA A 57 -8.77 3.66 -12.91
CA ALA A 57 -8.89 2.27 -13.39
C ALA A 57 -10.15 2.03 -14.24
N GLY A 58 -11.28 2.65 -13.87
CA GLY A 58 -12.52 2.60 -14.67
C GLY A 58 -12.38 3.28 -16.03
N LEU A 59 -11.71 4.45 -16.08
CA LEU A 59 -11.40 5.15 -17.33
C LEU A 59 -10.45 4.34 -18.21
N PHE A 60 -9.40 3.76 -17.61
CA PHE A 60 -8.47 2.86 -18.29
C PHE A 60 -9.19 1.64 -18.90
N ALA A 61 -10.01 0.94 -18.12
CA ALA A 61 -10.74 -0.23 -18.59
C ALA A 61 -11.73 0.09 -19.72
N LYS A 62 -12.38 1.27 -19.67
CA LYS A 62 -13.23 1.76 -20.76
C LYS A 62 -12.43 1.95 -22.05
N ALA A 63 -11.34 2.72 -22.00
CA ALA A 63 -10.50 3.00 -23.17
C ALA A 63 -9.94 1.72 -23.79
N MET A 64 -9.40 0.81 -22.96
CA MET A 64 -8.89 -0.48 -23.41
C MET A 64 -9.98 -1.36 -24.06
N ASN A 65 -11.22 -1.30 -23.58
CA ASN A 65 -12.33 -2.02 -24.19
C ASN A 65 -12.73 -1.44 -25.57
N GLU A 66 -12.73 -0.11 -25.71
CA GLU A 66 -13.00 0.58 -26.99
C GLU A 66 -11.91 0.27 -28.04
N TYR A 67 -10.62 0.38 -27.69
CA TYR A 67 -9.53 0.03 -28.59
C TYR A 67 -9.50 -1.46 -28.96
N SER A 68 -9.74 -2.34 -27.98
CA SER A 68 -9.84 -3.78 -28.22
C SER A 68 -10.95 -4.13 -29.21
N TYR A 69 -12.12 -3.49 -29.08
CA TYR A 69 -13.22 -3.64 -30.03
C TYR A 69 -12.83 -3.20 -31.44
N LEU A 70 -12.19 -2.04 -31.60
CA LEU A 70 -11.76 -1.53 -32.91
C LEU A 70 -10.71 -2.45 -33.57
N LEU A 71 -9.71 -2.91 -32.83
CA LEU A 71 -8.66 -3.79 -33.36
C LEU A 71 -9.20 -5.14 -33.86
N ILE A 72 -10.18 -5.71 -33.15
CA ILE A 72 -10.78 -7.01 -33.48
C ILE A 72 -11.74 -6.90 -34.67
N ASN A 73 -12.55 -5.83 -34.76
CA ASN A 73 -13.62 -5.73 -35.76
C ASN A 73 -13.25 -4.95 -37.03
N ASN A 74 -12.14 -4.20 -37.04
CA ASN A 74 -11.67 -3.59 -38.28
C ASN A 74 -11.19 -4.67 -39.29
N PRO A 75 -11.43 -4.49 -40.60
CA PRO A 75 -11.03 -5.45 -41.63
C PRO A 75 -9.54 -5.78 -41.66
N ASP A 76 -9.19 -6.92 -42.24
CA ASP A 76 -7.81 -7.30 -42.52
C ASP A 76 -7.18 -6.32 -43.51
N VAL A 77 -5.93 -5.90 -43.23
CA VAL A 77 -5.20 -4.99 -44.10
C VAL A 77 -4.83 -5.69 -45.41
N SER A 78 -5.20 -5.08 -46.53
CA SER A 78 -4.82 -5.52 -47.88
C SER A 78 -4.00 -4.46 -48.58
N PHE A 79 -3.04 -4.91 -49.38
CA PHE A 79 -2.18 -4.08 -50.23
C PHE A 79 -2.40 -4.37 -51.72
N GLU A 80 -3.47 -5.09 -52.06
CA GLU A 80 -3.88 -5.32 -53.44
C GLU A 80 -4.11 -3.99 -54.17
N GLY A 81 -3.47 -3.80 -55.33
CA GLY A 81 -3.52 -2.56 -56.10
C GLY A 81 -2.72 -1.37 -55.53
N ILE A 82 -2.02 -1.53 -54.40
CA ILE A 82 -1.23 -0.44 -53.79
C ILE A 82 0.24 -0.53 -54.23
N SER A 83 0.78 0.55 -54.82
CA SER A 83 2.21 0.64 -55.15
C SER A 83 3.04 0.90 -53.91
N ILE A 84 3.89 -0.07 -53.55
CA ILE A 84 4.78 0.02 -52.38
C ILE A 84 6.19 0.35 -52.87
N ASN A 85 6.46 1.65 -53.02
CA ASN A 85 7.61 2.22 -53.73
C ASN A 85 8.97 1.80 -53.12
N GLY A 86 9.49 0.63 -53.49
CA GLY A 86 10.78 0.09 -53.05
C GLY A 86 10.77 -0.70 -51.74
N TYR A 87 9.66 -0.72 -50.99
CA TYR A 87 9.56 -1.37 -49.67
C TYR A 87 8.80 -2.70 -49.72
N ALA A 88 9.32 -3.67 -50.50
CA ALA A 88 8.62 -4.94 -50.77
C ALA A 88 8.27 -5.78 -49.52
N ASP A 89 8.93 -5.54 -48.39
CA ASP A 89 8.68 -6.23 -47.11
C ASP A 89 7.70 -5.49 -46.17
N LEU A 90 7.29 -4.26 -46.51
CA LEU A 90 6.37 -3.46 -45.69
C LEU A 90 4.95 -4.08 -45.60
N PRO A 91 4.34 -4.63 -46.68
CA PRO A 91 3.01 -5.23 -46.60
C PRO A 91 2.94 -6.40 -45.62
N SER A 92 3.92 -7.31 -45.65
CA SER A 92 3.95 -8.48 -44.78
C SER A 92 4.20 -8.12 -43.32
N LYS A 93 5.02 -7.08 -43.06
CA LYS A 93 5.18 -6.51 -41.71
C LYS A 93 3.88 -5.95 -41.18
N ILE A 94 3.18 -5.08 -41.92
CA ILE A 94 1.93 -4.45 -41.45
C ILE A 94 0.82 -5.51 -41.23
N VAL A 95 0.73 -6.53 -42.08
CA VAL A 95 -0.16 -7.69 -41.84
C VAL A 95 0.19 -8.42 -40.55
N GLN A 96 1.48 -8.58 -40.22
CA GLN A 96 1.90 -9.19 -38.97
C GLN A 96 1.64 -8.29 -37.75
N ASP A 97 1.85 -6.97 -37.88
CA ASP A 97 1.57 -6.00 -36.83
C ASP A 97 0.08 -5.97 -36.47
N GLN A 98 -0.81 -6.08 -37.47
CA GLN A 98 -2.25 -6.21 -37.24
C GLN A 98 -2.59 -7.50 -36.45
N LYS A 99 -1.97 -8.63 -36.81
CA LYS A 99 -2.14 -9.91 -36.07
C LYS A 99 -1.65 -9.79 -34.63
N ASN A 100 -0.50 -9.16 -34.41
CA ASN A 100 0.06 -8.91 -33.08
C ASN A 100 -0.88 -8.02 -32.24
N ALA A 101 -1.36 -6.91 -32.80
CA ALA A 101 -2.29 -6.01 -32.12
C ALA A 101 -3.61 -6.70 -31.72
N ARG A 102 -4.17 -7.53 -32.61
CA ARG A 102 -5.35 -8.36 -32.29
C ARG A 102 -5.08 -9.40 -31.21
N ALA A 103 -3.92 -10.05 -31.21
CA ALA A 103 -3.53 -10.98 -30.14
C ALA A 103 -3.43 -10.30 -28.76
N HIS A 104 -2.95 -9.05 -28.71
CA HIS A 104 -2.95 -8.24 -27.50
C HIS A 104 -4.37 -7.82 -27.08
N ALA A 105 -5.24 -7.42 -28.01
CA ALA A 105 -6.65 -7.12 -27.74
C ALA A 105 -7.41 -8.34 -27.16
N VAL A 106 -7.19 -9.54 -27.72
CA VAL A 106 -7.72 -10.80 -27.19
C VAL A 106 -7.16 -11.10 -25.80
N THR A 107 -5.87 -10.85 -25.56
CA THR A 107 -5.23 -11.04 -24.24
C THR A 107 -5.87 -10.12 -23.19
N TRP A 108 -6.09 -8.84 -23.52
CA TRP A 108 -6.84 -7.91 -22.66
C TRP A 108 -8.23 -8.45 -22.31
N ASN A 109 -9.03 -8.80 -23.33
CA ASN A 109 -10.41 -9.29 -23.17
C ASN A 109 -10.52 -10.58 -22.36
N THR A 110 -9.51 -11.46 -22.42
CA THR A 110 -9.59 -12.82 -21.86
C THR A 110 -8.85 -13.00 -20.54
N LYS A 111 -7.80 -12.21 -20.27
CA LYS A 111 -6.90 -12.40 -19.11
C LYS A 111 -6.70 -11.18 -18.21
N VAL A 112 -6.90 -9.95 -18.71
CA VAL A 112 -6.54 -8.72 -17.95
C VAL A 112 -7.78 -7.95 -17.49
N LYS A 113 -8.86 -7.97 -18.26
CA LYS A 113 -10.14 -7.34 -17.91
C LYS A 113 -10.97 -8.15 -16.88
N LYS A 114 -10.69 -9.46 -16.76
CA LYS A 114 -11.38 -10.38 -15.85
C LYS A 114 -10.74 -10.37 -14.47
#